data_AF-A0A371YIF2-F1
#
_entry.id   AF-A0A371YIF2-F1
#
_cell.length_a   1.000
_cell.length_b   1.000
_cell.length_c   1.000
_cell.angle_alpha   90.00
_cell.angle_beta   90.00
_cell.angle_gamma   90.00
#
_symmetry.space_group_name_H-M   'P 1'
#
loop_
_entity.id
_entity.type
_entity.pdbx_description
1 polymer ?
#
loop_
_entity_poly.entity_id
_entity_poly.type
_entity_poly.pdbx_seq_one_letter_code
_entity_poly.pdbx_strand_id
1 'polypeptide(L)' 'MGRKKLQPHEQRVLDEHSELCEKISKLADFLSKPQPSSINDEQWFLLNLQLNSMSIYSNILSQRTKAFF' A
#
# COMPACT_ATOMS: atom_id res chain seq x y z
N MET A 1 28.83 -14.95 5.03
CA MET A 1 27.40 -15.30 5.17
C MET A 1 26.76 -15.18 3.79
N GLY A 2 26.18 -16.27 3.27
CA GLY A 2 25.53 -16.25 1.95
C GLY A 2 24.21 -15.50 2.00
N ARG A 3 23.96 -14.60 1.05
CA ARG A 3 22.64 -13.97 0.89
C ARG A 3 21.60 -15.08 0.74
N LYS A 4 20.65 -15.16 1.68
CA LYS A 4 19.52 -16.08 1.59
C LYS A 4 18.77 -15.75 0.30
N LYS A 5 18.72 -16.69 -0.64
CA LYS A 5 18.01 -16.49 -1.90
C LYS A 5 16.52 -16.54 -1.61
N LEU A 6 15.82 -15.44 -1.87
CA LEU A 6 14.38 -15.35 -1.69
C LEU A 6 13.68 -16.44 -2.52
N GLN A 7 12.71 -17.10 -1.90
CA GLN A 7 11.79 -18.00 -2.60
C GLN A 7 10.86 -17.16 -3.50
N PRO A 8 10.32 -17.75 -4.58
CA PRO A 8 9.43 -17.01 -5.50
C PRO A 8 8.25 -16.32 -4.80
N HIS A 9 7.68 -16.96 -3.78
CA HIS A 9 6.57 -16.37 -3.02
C HIS A 9 7.02 -15.21 -2.10
N GLU A 10 8.26 -15.22 -1.61
CA GLU A 10 8.82 -14.14 -0.79
C GLU A 10 9.12 -12.91 -1.66
N GLN A 11 9.68 -13.13 -2.85
CA GLN A 11 9.87 -12.07 -3.85
C GLN A 11 8.54 -11.45 -4.26
N ARG A 12 7.51 -12.28 -4.53
CA ARG A 12 6.17 -11.78 -4.87
C ARG A 12 5.59 -10.86 -3.80
N VAL A 13 5.81 -11.17 -2.52
CA VAL A 13 5.33 -10.33 -1.39
C VAL A 13 6.08 -9.01 -1.31
N LEU A 14 7.39 -9.01 -1.58
CA LEU A 14 8.19 -7.79 -1.62
C LEU A 14 7.76 -6.87 -2.77
N ASP A 15 7.58 -7.43 -3.96
CA ASP A 15 7.13 -6.70 -5.15
C ASP A 15 5.74 -6.09 -4.90
N GLU A 16 4.81 -6.90 -4.38
CA GLU A 16 3.46 -6.46 -4.05
C GLU A 16 3.45 -5.35 -2.98
N HIS A 17 4.29 -5.47 -1.95
CA HIS A 17 4.43 -4.43 -0.93
C HIS A 17 4.93 -3.11 -1.54
N SER A 18 5.95 -3.18 -2.40
CA SER A 18 6.52 -2.01 -3.08
C SER A 18 5.48 -1.31 -3.95
N GLU A 19 4.78 -2.06 -4.81
CA GLU A 19 3.73 -1.53 -5.67
C GLU A 19 2.58 -0.91 -4.85
N LEU A 20 2.21 -1.52 -3.73
CA LEU A 20 1.17 -1.00 -2.86
C LEU A 20 1.59 0.29 -2.17
N CYS A 21 2.83 0.39 -1.68
CA CYS A 21 3.36 1.62 -1.09
C CYS A 21 3.34 2.78 -2.09
N GLU A 22 3.68 2.55 -3.35
CA GLU A 22 3.59 3.58 -4.39
C GLU A 22 2.14 4.06 -4.61
N LYS A 23 1.18 3.14 -4.63
CA LYS A 23 -0.25 3.48 -4.78
C LYS A 23 -0.76 4.25 -3.56
N ILE A 24 -0.35 3.87 -2.35
CA ILE A 24 -0.66 4.59 -1.10
C ILE A 24 -0.13 6.01 -1.18
N SER A 25 1.15 6.21 -1.56
CA SER A 25 1.75 7.54 -1.66
C SER A 25 0.96 8.44 -2.61
N LYS A 26 0.64 7.95 -3.82
CA LYS A 26 -0.12 8.72 -4.81
C LYS A 26 -1.52 9.08 -4.34
N LEU A 27 -2.21 8.15 -3.68
CA LEU A 27 -3.56 8.39 -3.17
C LEU A 27 -3.54 9.34 -1.95
N ALA A 28 -2.56 9.19 -1.05
CA ALA A 28 -2.37 10.09 0.08
C ALA A 28 -2.06 11.52 -0.39
N ASP A 29 -1.19 11.68 -1.38
CA ASP A 29 -0.90 13.00 -1.98
C ASP A 29 -2.14 13.62 -2.61
N PHE A 30 -2.99 12.81 -3.26
CA PHE A 30 -4.26 13.28 -3.82
C PHE A 30 -5.25 13.71 -2.72
N LEU A 31 -5.43 12.88 -1.69
CA LEU A 31 -6.34 13.14 -0.57
C LEU A 31 -5.85 14.22 0.41
N SER A 32 -4.57 14.60 0.35
CA SER A 32 -4.01 15.73 1.10
C SER A 32 -4.56 17.09 0.62
N LYS A 33 -5.16 17.12 -0.58
CA LYS A 33 -5.75 18.30 -1.19
C LYS A 33 -7.23 18.44 -0.80
N PRO A 34 -7.81 19.65 -0.90
CA PRO A 34 -9.25 19.82 -0.72
C PRO A 34 -10.04 18.94 -1.69
N GLN A 35 -11.20 18.44 -1.25
CA GLN A 35 -12.13 17.67 -2.07
C GLN A 35 -12.51 18.48 -3.34
N PRO A 36 -12.26 17.95 -4.55
CA PRO A 36 -12.67 18.59 -5.79
C PRO A 36 -14.19 18.67 -5.90
N SER A 37 -14.71 19.76 -6.46
CA SER A 37 -16.16 19.90 -6.73
C SER A 37 -16.73 18.84 -7.69
N SER A 38 -15.87 18.16 -8.44
CA SER A 38 -16.24 17.06 -9.35
C SER A 38 -16.41 15.71 -8.65
N ILE A 39 -16.09 15.59 -7.36
CA ILE A 39 -16.20 14.34 -6.59
C ILE A 39 -17.19 14.59 -5.46
N ASN A 40 -18.27 13.80 -5.42
CA ASN A 40 -19.25 13.90 -4.34
C ASN A 40 -18.70 13.31 -3.02
N ASP A 41 -19.37 13.61 -1.92
CA ASP A 41 -18.91 13.24 -0.57
C ASP A 41 -18.77 11.72 -0.40
N GLU A 42 -19.66 10.94 -1.02
CA GLU A 42 -19.61 9.47 -0.97
C GLU A 42 -18.34 8.94 -1.62
N GLN A 43 -18.02 9.39 -2.83
CA GLN A 43 -16.81 8.97 -3.54
C GLN A 43 -15.54 9.46 -2.83
N TRP A 44 -15.56 10.67 -2.26
CA TRP A 44 -14.44 11.16 -1.46
C TRP A 44 -14.22 10.34 -0.20
N PHE A 45 -15.30 9.97 0.49
CA PHE A 45 -15.25 9.06 1.63
C PHE A 45 -14.69 7.68 1.24
N LEU A 46 -15.14 7.11 0.12
CA LEU A 46 -14.64 5.82 -0.38
C LEU A 46 -13.14 5.85 -0.70
N LEU A 47 -12.62 6.96 -1.25
CA LEU A 47 -11.18 7.12 -1.47
C LEU A 47 -10.39 7.13 -0.15
N ASN A 48 -10.91 7.77 0.89
CA ASN A 48 -10.30 7.74 2.23
C ASN A 48 -10.32 6.33 2.83
N LEU A 49 -11.44 5.61 2.70
CA LEU A 49 -11.56 4.23 3.15
C LEU A 49 -10.62 3.29 2.37
N GLN A 50 -10.46 3.53 1.07
CA GLN A 50 -9.50 2.83 0.22
C GLN A 50 -8.08 3.05 0.72
N LEU A 51 -7.66 4.30 0.99
CA LEU A 51 -6.33 4.61 1.53
C LEU A 51 -6.08 3.90 2.86
N ASN A 52 -7.07 3.91 3.76
CA ASN A 52 -6.98 3.22 5.05
C ASN A 52 -6.81 1.72 4.87
N SER A 53 -7.64 1.10 4.02
CA SER A 53 -7.60 -0.35 3.75
C SER A 53 -6.28 -0.78 3.11
N MET A 54 -5.77 0.01 2.16
CA MET A 54 -4.47 -0.21 1.54
C MET A 54 -3.33 -0.11 2.56
N SER A 55 -3.40 0.85 3.49
CA SER A 55 -2.41 1.01 4.56
C SER A 55 -2.39 -0.18 5.51
N ILE A 56 -3.57 -0.69 5.89
CA ILE A 56 -3.69 -1.92 6.68
C ILE A 56 -3.06 -3.10 5.93
N TYR A 57 -3.36 -3.24 4.64
CA TYR A 57 -2.80 -4.32 3.83
C TYR A 57 -1.26 -4.22 3.68
N SER A 58 -0.73 -3.01 3.46
CA SER A 58 0.72 -2.77 3.43
C SER A 58 1.38 -3.15 4.75
N ASN A 59 0.76 -2.84 5.89
CA ASN A 59 1.28 -3.26 7.19
C ASN A 59 1.32 -4.79 7.36
N ILE A 60 0.33 -5.52 6.82
CA ILE A 60 0.34 -6.99 6.80
C ILE A 60 1.51 -7.51 5.94
N LEU A 61 1.71 -6.96 4.74
CA LEU A 61 2.83 -7.35 3.88
C LEU A 61 4.18 -7.01 4.53
N SER A 62 4.32 -5.84 5.17
CA SER A 62 5.51 -5.46 5.94
C SER A 62 5.83 -6.50 7.02
N GLN A 63 4.85 -6.93 7.81
CA GLN A 63 5.02 -7.98 8.81
C GLN A 63 5.46 -9.32 8.19
N ARG A 64 4.89 -9.69 7.03
CA ARG A 64 5.32 -10.90 6.31
C ARG A 64 6.78 -10.81 5.85
N THR A 65 7.21 -9.66 5.33
CA THR A 65 8.59 -9.48 4.85
C THR A 65 9.64 -9.49 5.94
N LYS A 66 9.31 -9.03 7.16
CA LYS A 66 10.21 -9.10 8.33
C LYS A 66 10.60 -10.53 8.69
N ALA A 67 9.79 -11.54 8.33
CA ALA A 67 10.09 -12.94 8.59
C ALA A 67 11.10 -13.56 7.60
N PHE A 68 11.46 -12.85 6.52
CA PHE A 68 12.34 -13.38 5.47
C PHE A 68 13.83 -13.16 5.75
N PHE A 69 14.18 -12.21 6.64
CA PHE A 69 15.54 -11.78 6.94
C PHE A 69 15.92 -11.97 8.41
#